data_AF-A0A6L9G2A9-F1
#
_entry.id   AF-A0A6L9G2A9-F1
#
_cell.length_a   1.000
_cell.length_b   1.000
_cell.length_c   1.000
_cell.angle_alpha   90.00
_cell.angle_beta   90.00
_cell.angle_gamma   90.00
#
_symmetry.space_group_name_H-M   'P 1'
#
loop_
_entity.id
_entity.type
_entity.pdbx_description
1 polymer ?
#
loop_
_entity_poly.entity_id
_entity_poly.type
_entity_poly.pdbx_seq_one_letter_code
_entity_poly.pdbx_strand_id
1 'polypeptide(L)' 'MASQRTFIVTISETYTSNMPAAVTQLESHGLQVQQVLGMLGQVIGQAADERVKELKGLDCVQSVDSEQQYKAL' A
#
# COMPACT_ATOMS: atom_id res chain seq x y z
N MET A 1 -13.20 16.83 -3.69
CA MET A 1 -11.89 16.65 -3.03
C MET A 1 -11.84 15.20 -2.60
N ALA A 2 -11.08 14.34 -3.27
CA ALA A 2 -10.95 12.94 -2.85
C ALA A 2 -10.20 12.91 -1.52
N SER A 3 -10.76 12.27 -0.49
CA SER A 3 -10.08 12.08 0.78
C SER A 3 -8.91 11.12 0.58
N GLN A 4 -7.68 11.62 0.79
CA GLN A 4 -6.51 10.77 0.89
C GLN A 4 -6.39 10.24 2.32
N ARG A 5 -6.05 8.95 2.44
CA ARG A 5 -5.82 8.28 3.72
C ARG A 5 -4.55 7.45 3.63
N THR A 6 -3.93 7.23 4.78
CA THR A 6 -2.78 6.32 4.88
C THR A 6 -3.26 4.88 4.88
N PHE A 7 -2.60 4.06 4.06
CA PHE A 7 -2.79 2.63 3.98
C PHE A 7 -1.47 1.91 4.18
N ILE A 8 -1.57 0.74 4.79
CA ILE A 8 -0.52 -0.26 4.89
C ILE A 8 -0.86 -1.32 3.85
N VAL A 9 0.02 -1.48 2.87
CA VAL A 9 -0.10 -2.47 1.80
C VAL A 9 0.85 -3.61 2.09
N THR A 10 0.31 -4.82 2.27
CA THR A 10 1.11 -6.04 2.40
C THR A 10 1.36 -6.62 1.02
N ILE A 11 2.61 -6.86 0.68
CA ILE A 11 3.06 -7.39 -0.61
C ILE A 11 2.99 -8.92 -0.59
N SER A 12 2.51 -9.50 -1.68
CA SER A 12 2.49 -10.95 -1.86
C SER A 12 3.89 -11.55 -1.74
N GLU A 13 4.00 -12.72 -1.12
CA GLU A 13 5.26 -13.44 -0.91
C GLU A 13 6.04 -13.64 -2.23
N THR A 14 5.33 -13.83 -3.35
CA THR A 14 5.92 -14.00 -4.70
C THR A 14 6.64 -12.74 -5.19
N TYR A 15 6.29 -11.56 -4.66
CA TYR A 15 6.87 -10.26 -5.01
C TYR A 15 7.79 -9.69 -3.93
N THR A 16 7.87 -10.29 -2.73
CA THR A 16 8.76 -9.83 -1.65
C THR A 16 10.24 -9.80 -2.05
N SER A 17 10.67 -10.71 -2.93
CA SER A 17 12.03 -10.73 -3.48
C SER A 17 12.31 -9.59 -4.47
N ASN A 18 11.27 -8.92 -4.96
CA ASN A 18 11.36 -7.78 -5.88
C ASN A 18 10.46 -6.61 -5.42
N MET A 19 10.70 -6.18 -4.18
CA MET A 19 10.03 -5.01 -3.60
C MET A 19 10.07 -3.76 -4.48
N PRO A 20 11.19 -3.40 -5.16
CA PRO A 20 11.20 -2.21 -6.01
C PRO A 20 10.16 -2.26 -7.13
N ALA A 21 9.97 -3.40 -7.79
CA ALA A 21 8.95 -3.53 -8.83
C ALA A 21 7.52 -3.42 -8.26
N ALA A 22 7.27 -4.02 -7.08
CA ALA A 22 5.98 -3.89 -6.41
C ALA A 22 5.68 -2.42 -6.05
N VAL A 23 6.66 -1.68 -5.54
CA VAL A 23 6.56 -0.24 -5.24
C VAL A 23 6.23 0.57 -6.48
N THR A 24 6.95 0.37 -7.60
CA THR A 24 6.66 1.07 -8.86
C THR A 24 5.24 0.80 -9.36
N GLN A 25 4.74 -0.42 -9.21
CA GLN A 25 3.37 -0.77 -9.58
C GLN A 25 2.36 -0.06 -8.69
N LEU A 26 2.57 -0.03 -7.37
CA LEU A 26 1.68 0.69 -6.45
C LEU A 26 1.62 2.20 -6.76
N GLU A 27 2.77 2.82 -7.04
CA GLU A 27 2.84 4.25 -7.41
C GLU A 27 2.11 4.54 -8.71
N SER A 28 2.26 3.68 -9.71
CA SER A 28 1.57 3.79 -10.99
C SER A 28 0.05 3.68 -10.85
N HIS A 29 -0.43 3.03 -9.79
CA HIS A 29 -1.85 2.89 -9.44
C HIS A 29 -2.34 3.91 -8.41
N GLY A 30 -1.56 4.97 -8.17
CA GLY A 30 -1.98 6.13 -7.39
C GLY A 30 -1.73 6.03 -5.88
N LEU A 31 -0.93 5.05 -5.43
CA LEU A 31 -0.40 5.07 -4.07
C LEU A 31 0.81 6.01 -4.01
N GLN A 32 0.74 7.05 -3.19
CA GLN A 32 1.91 7.87 -2.87
C GLN A 32 2.69 7.18 -1.75
N VAL A 33 3.78 6.51 -2.12
CA VAL A 33 4.59 5.74 -1.16
C VAL A 33 5.33 6.69 -0.23
N GLN A 34 5.19 6.46 1.07
CA GLN A 34 5.85 7.22 2.13
C GLN A 34 6.98 6.41 2.76
N GLN A 35 6.77 5.11 2.94
CA GLN A 35 7.74 4.23 3.58
C GLN A 35 7.65 2.81 3.04
N VAL A 36 8.80 2.17 2.88
CA VAL A 36 8.90 0.76 2.47
C VAL A 36 9.52 -0.03 3.62
N LEU A 37 8.76 -0.96 4.17
CA LEU A 37 9.16 -1.89 5.23
C LEU A 37 9.54 -3.24 4.59
N GLY A 38 10.64 -3.26 3.83
CA GLY A 38 11.01 -4.41 3.00
C GLY A 38 11.16 -5.73 3.77
N MET A 39 11.68 -5.69 5.00
CA MET A 39 11.81 -6.89 5.85
C MET A 39 10.46 -7.49 6.28
N LEU A 40 9.40 -6.69 6.28
CA LEU A 40 8.03 -7.12 6.61
C LEU A 40 7.18 -7.34 5.36
N GLY A 41 7.73 -7.08 4.16
CA GLY A 41 6.95 -7.10 2.92
C GLY A 41 5.83 -6.05 2.91
N GLN A 42 6.02 -4.90 3.56
CA GLN A 42 4.97 -3.88 3.70
C GLN A 42 5.37 -2.56 3.05
N VAL A 43 4.39 -1.84 2.53
CA VAL A 43 4.52 -0.49 1.98
C VAL A 43 3.46 0.40 2.62
N ILE A 44 3.89 1.53 3.19
CA ILE A 44 3.01 2.54 3.76
C ILE A 44 2.91 3.68 2.76
N GLY A 45 1.69 4.07 2.40
CA GLY A 45 1.46 5.14 1.44
C GLY A 45 0.09 5.77 1.57
N GLN A 46 -0.11 6.91 0.91
CA GLN A 46 -1.41 7.58 0.86
C GLN A 46 -2.08 7.30 -0.48
N ALA A 47 -3.36 6.99 -0.45
CA ALA A 47 -4.17 6.85 -1.65
C ALA A 47 -5.56 7.47 -1.43
N ALA A 48 -6.24 7.79 -2.52
CA ALA A 48 -7.67 8.10 -2.44
C ALA A 48 -8.46 6.81 -2.15
N ASP A 49 -9.52 6.89 -1.34
CA ASP A 49 -10.36 5.73 -1.00
C ASP A 49 -10.86 4.95 -2.24
N GLU A 50 -11.10 5.65 -3.37
CA GLU A 50 -11.51 5.05 -4.64
C GLU A 50 -10.44 4.14 -5.28
N ARG A 51 -9.15 4.46 -5.07
CA ARG A 51 -8.02 3.70 -5.63
C ARG A 51 -7.68 2.46 -4.82
N VAL A 52 -8.15 2.36 -3.58
CA VAL A 52 -7.91 1.19 -2.71
C VAL A 52 -8.41 -0.10 -3.35
N LYS A 53 -9.56 -0.06 -4.04
CA LYS A 53 -10.08 -1.25 -4.73
C LYS A 53 -9.17 -1.70 -5.87
N GLU A 54 -8.57 -0.75 -6.59
CA GLU A 54 -7.63 -1.03 -7.67
C GLU A 54 -6.32 -1.61 -7.11
N LEU A 55 -5.80 -1.04 -6.02
CA LEU A 55 -4.60 -1.55 -5.33
C LEU A 55 -4.80 -2.98 -4.82
N LYS A 56 -5.97 -3.30 -4.26
CA LYS A 56 -6.31 -4.66 -3.80
C LYS A 56 -6.37 -5.70 -4.93
N GLY A 57 -6.54 -5.26 -6.18
CA GLY A 57 -6.60 -6.13 -7.36
C GLY A 57 -5.26 -6.41 -8.01
N LEU A 58 -4.16 -5.83 -7.51
CA LEU A 58 -2.83 -6.03 -8.08
C LEU A 58 -2.25 -7.38 -7.63
N ASP A 59 -1.64 -8.12 -8.55
CA ASP A 59 -1.01 -9.42 -8.26
C ASP A 59 0.09 -9.35 -7.19
N CYS A 60 0.73 -8.18 -7.06
CA CYS A 60 1.76 -7.93 -6.06
C CYS A 60 1.20 -7.61 -4.67
N VAL A 61 -0.12 -7.46 -4.51
CA VAL A 61 -0.77 -7.06 -3.26
C VAL A 61 -1.48 -8.24 -2.62
N GLN A 62 -1.14 -8.52 -1.36
CA GLN A 62 -1.82 -9.49 -0.52
C GLN A 62 -2.96 -8.85 0.28
N SER A 63 -2.72 -7.68 0.89
CA SER A 63 -3.72 -6.94 1.65
C SER A 63 -3.52 -5.43 1.54
N VAL A 64 -4.60 -4.68 1.75
CA VAL A 64 -4.56 -3.22 1.93
C VAL A 64 -5.41 -2.87 3.14
N ASP A 65 -4.72 -2.37 4.16
CA ASP A 65 -5.26 -2.07 5.47
C ASP A 65 -5.20 -0.56 5.69
N SER A 66 -6.31 0.08 6.04
CA SER A 66 -6.29 1.49 6.42
C SER A 66 -5.59 1.67 7.75
N GLU A 67 -4.61 2.58 7.82
CA GLU A 67 -3.96 2.92 9.07
C GLU A 67 -5.00 3.57 9.99
N GLN A 68 -5.50 2.79 10.95
CA GLN A 68 -6.32 3.37 12.02
C GLN A 68 -5.37 4.18 12.89
N GLN A 69 -5.50 5.51 12.83
CA GLN A 69 -4.88 6.37 13.83
C GLN A 69 -5.41 5.94 15.19
N TYR A 70 -4.58 5.21 15.94
CA TYR A 70 -4.86 4.87 17.31
C TYR A 70 -4.83 6.17 18.11
N LYS A 71 -5.99 6.81 18.28
CA LYS A 71 -6.14 7.89 19.25
C LYS A 71 -6.12 7.22 20.62
N ALA A 72 -4.99 7.32 21.32
CA ALA A 72 -4.98 7.08 22.75
C ALA A 72 -6.02 8.02 23.38
N LEU A 73 -6.99 7.41 24.08
CA LEU A 73 -8.02 8.10 24.86
C LEU A 73 -7.39 8.88 26.02
#